data_AF-D2VPK8-F1
#
_entry.id   AF-D2VPK8-F1
#
_cell.length_a   1.000
_cell.length_b   1.000
_cell.length_c   1.000
_cell.angle_alpha   90.00
_cell.angle_beta   90.00
_cell.angle_gamma   90.00
#
_symmetry.space_group_name_H-M   'P 1'
#
loop_
_entity.id
_entity.type
_entity.pdbx_description
1 polymer ?
#
loop_
_entity_poly.entity_id
_entity_poly.type
_entity_poly.pdbx_seq_one_letter_code
_entity_poly.pdbx_strand_id
1 'polypeptide(L)'
;MFKQAILSVLIVAIIASSAYASPIFSFVKQFESVNKRSPTSSNICCLPNVFSMKGVFNQVSIVANNSTLQPVEGGFTFAGDYNAGKIRQDITYTVDGAVNTYTNWDFKISSSITVSYDLQSGKCTCRKVQDFNQWDALCLPNSGTVTKAKIGSYDALKIVNTQYGATGTIWTFREPQMANDKCWILNTFVVVPTASQDQTYYDMVEKVDSNVFTVPSSCPSINTCLSQ
;
A
#
# COMPACT_ATOMS: atom_id res chain seq x y z
N MET A 1 25.99 -13.39 32.58
CA MET A 1 26.05 -12.88 31.19
C MET A 1 24.76 -13.22 30.44
N PHE A 2 23.60 -12.66 30.88
CA PHE A 2 22.27 -13.04 30.36
C PHE A 2 21.34 -11.81 30.28
N LYS A 3 21.77 -10.72 29.64
CA LYS A 3 20.95 -9.50 29.50
C LYS A 3 20.95 -8.83 28.12
N GLN A 4 21.65 -9.37 27.12
CA GLN A 4 21.71 -8.75 25.78
C GLN A 4 20.88 -9.45 24.70
N ALA A 5 20.29 -10.63 24.97
CA ALA A 5 19.48 -11.34 23.96
C ALA A 5 18.00 -10.90 23.91
N ILE A 6 17.52 -10.12 24.88
CA ILE A 6 16.08 -9.78 25.00
C ILE A 6 15.75 -8.42 24.35
N LEU A 7 16.74 -7.56 24.12
CA LEU A 7 16.51 -6.23 23.57
C LEU A 7 16.37 -6.21 22.03
N SER A 8 17.02 -7.15 21.34
CA SER A 8 16.96 -7.26 19.87
C SER A 8 15.61 -7.77 19.36
N VAL A 9 14.89 -8.55 20.18
CA VAL A 9 13.57 -9.09 19.85
C VAL A 9 12.46 -8.05 20.05
N LEU A 10 12.68 -7.07 20.94
CA LEU A 10 11.66 -6.07 21.27
C LEU A 10 11.59 -4.92 20.25
N ILE A 11 12.67 -4.63 19.51
CA ILE A 11 12.71 -3.49 18.57
C ILE A 11 12.15 -3.89 17.20
N VAL A 12 12.27 -5.16 16.78
CA VAL A 12 11.56 -5.69 15.61
C VAL A 12 10.05 -5.67 15.84
N ALA A 13 9.60 -5.83 17.10
CA ALA A 13 8.19 -5.78 17.46
C ALA A 13 7.58 -4.36 17.36
N ILE A 14 8.36 -3.28 17.50
CA ILE A 14 7.82 -1.91 17.44
C ILE A 14 7.50 -1.49 15.99
N ILE A 15 8.14 -2.09 14.99
CA ILE A 15 7.75 -1.95 13.58
C ILE A 15 6.50 -2.81 13.28
N ALA A 16 6.25 -3.85 14.07
CA ALA A 16 5.08 -4.73 13.94
C ALA A 16 3.84 -4.29 14.75
N SER A 17 3.97 -3.34 15.70
CA SER A 17 2.94 -3.09 16.72
C SER A 17 2.14 -1.79 16.58
N SER A 18 2.09 -1.17 15.40
CA SER A 18 1.12 -0.10 15.13
C SER A 18 0.21 -0.46 13.96
N ALA A 19 -0.91 -1.09 14.30
CA ALA A 19 -2.17 -1.12 13.55
C ALA A 19 -2.11 -1.31 12.02
N TYR A 20 -2.38 -2.54 11.58
CA TYR A 20 -3.30 -2.82 10.47
C TYR A 20 -3.11 -2.05 9.16
N ALA A 21 -1.94 -2.22 8.56
CA ALA A 21 -1.69 -2.28 7.12
C ALA A 21 -0.21 -2.63 7.00
N SER A 22 0.18 -3.38 5.97
CA SER A 22 1.60 -3.60 5.70
C SER A 22 2.41 -2.29 5.81
N PRO A 23 3.64 -2.31 6.36
CA PRO A 23 4.52 -1.13 6.42
C PRO A 23 4.73 -0.44 5.06
N ILE A 24 4.45 -1.15 3.95
CA ILE A 24 4.46 -0.64 2.56
C ILE A 24 3.40 0.43 2.31
N PHE A 25 2.25 0.39 3.02
CA PHE A 25 1.14 1.33 2.84
C PHE A 25 1.09 2.42 3.92
N SER A 26 1.87 2.34 5.00
CA SER A 26 1.82 3.36 6.07
C SER A 26 2.44 4.70 5.64
N PHE A 27 3.44 4.68 4.76
CA PHE A 27 4.08 5.89 4.23
C PHE A 27 3.26 6.56 3.12
N VAL A 28 2.61 5.78 2.24
CA VAL A 28 1.62 6.32 1.28
C VAL A 28 0.47 6.96 2.07
N LYS A 29 0.00 6.33 3.15
CA LYS A 29 -1.02 6.90 4.06
C LYS A 29 -0.62 8.24 4.71
N GLN A 30 0.68 8.50 4.91
CA GLN A 30 1.16 9.79 5.43
C GLN A 30 1.02 10.93 4.41
N PHE A 31 1.11 10.64 3.11
CA PHE A 31 0.79 11.60 2.03
C PHE A 31 -0.69 11.61 1.65
N GLU A 32 -1.44 10.58 2.04
CA GLU A 32 -2.92 10.49 1.94
C GLU A 32 -3.64 11.10 3.16
N SER A 33 -2.97 11.95 3.96
CA SER A 33 -3.47 12.29 5.29
C SER A 33 -4.92 12.81 5.29
N VAL A 34 -5.75 12.07 6.04
CA VAL A 34 -6.99 12.49 6.73
C VAL A 34 -8.17 12.92 5.84
N ASN A 35 -9.08 11.96 5.59
CA ASN A 35 -10.45 12.07 5.06
C ASN A 35 -10.65 11.75 3.58
N LYS A 36 -11.33 10.60 3.38
CA LYS A 36 -12.13 10.20 2.22
C LYS A 36 -11.41 10.28 0.86
N ARG A 37 -10.94 9.12 0.41
CA ARG A 37 -10.80 8.84 -1.03
C ARG A 37 -12.17 9.04 -1.67
N SER A 38 -12.46 10.24 -2.15
CA SER A 38 -13.65 10.49 -2.95
C SER A 38 -13.19 11.35 -4.11
N PRO A 39 -13.58 11.04 -5.36
CA PRO A 39 -13.35 11.91 -6.49
C PRO A 39 -13.91 13.30 -6.16
N THR A 40 -13.04 14.26 -5.88
CA THR A 40 -13.40 15.67 -5.83
C THR A 40 -12.91 16.32 -7.11
N SER A 41 -13.47 17.49 -7.43
CA SER A 41 -12.96 18.34 -8.53
C SER A 41 -11.50 18.77 -8.33
N SER A 42 -10.92 18.51 -7.16
CA SER A 42 -9.53 18.80 -6.81
C SER A 42 -8.60 17.60 -6.94
N ASN A 43 -8.98 16.52 -7.64
CA ASN A 43 -8.07 15.40 -7.91
C ASN A 43 -7.44 15.55 -9.30
N ILE A 44 -6.14 15.23 -9.40
CA ILE A 44 -5.42 15.26 -10.69
C ILE A 44 -5.88 14.10 -11.57
N CYS A 45 -5.94 12.91 -10.97
CA CYS A 45 -6.44 11.69 -11.56
C CYS A 45 -6.63 10.64 -10.48
N CYS A 46 -7.34 9.56 -10.81
CA CYS A 46 -7.51 8.40 -9.95
C CYS A 46 -7.06 7.12 -10.67
N LEU A 47 -6.71 6.11 -9.89
CA LEU A 47 -6.62 4.76 -10.42
C LEU A 47 -7.99 4.28 -10.93
N PRO A 48 -8.02 3.32 -11.86
CA PRO A 48 -9.24 2.61 -12.24
C PRO A 48 -9.94 1.99 -11.03
N ASN A 49 -11.24 1.67 -11.14
CA ASN A 49 -11.98 1.04 -10.04
C ASN A 49 -11.76 -0.48 -9.97
N VAL A 50 -11.33 -1.08 -11.07
CA VAL A 50 -10.99 -2.49 -11.17
C VAL A 50 -9.62 -2.57 -11.81
N PHE A 51 -8.61 -2.98 -11.05
CA PHE A 51 -7.26 -3.11 -11.58
C PHE A 51 -6.41 -4.10 -10.80
N SER A 52 -5.37 -4.59 -11.47
CA SER A 52 -4.24 -5.21 -10.82
C SER A 52 -2.94 -4.51 -11.22
N MET A 53 -1.96 -4.57 -10.34
CA MET A 53 -0.62 -4.06 -10.58
C MET A 53 0.40 -4.86 -9.78
N LYS A 54 1.65 -4.77 -10.20
CA LYS A 54 2.81 -5.21 -9.43
C LYS A 54 3.64 -4.00 -9.04
N GLY A 55 4.47 -4.18 -8.04
CA GLY A 55 5.51 -3.22 -7.77
C GLY A 55 6.67 -3.80 -7.00
N VAL A 56 7.73 -3.01 -6.96
CA VAL A 56 8.89 -3.22 -6.11
C VAL A 56 9.06 -2.01 -5.23
N PHE A 57 9.64 -2.22 -4.06
CA PHE A 57 9.95 -1.15 -3.15
C PHE A 57 11.33 -1.34 -2.54
N ASN A 58 11.93 -0.20 -2.19
CA ASN A 58 13.14 -0.11 -1.39
C ASN A 58 12.87 0.88 -0.26
N GLN A 59 13.14 0.48 0.98
CA GLN A 59 12.99 1.33 2.15
C GLN A 59 14.30 1.36 2.94
N VAL A 60 14.71 2.57 3.31
CA VAL A 60 15.81 2.81 4.22
C VAL A 60 15.27 3.60 5.40
N SER A 61 15.69 3.25 6.62
CA SER A 61 15.25 3.95 7.83
C SER A 61 16.45 4.18 8.75
N ILE A 62 16.38 5.24 9.55
CA ILE A 62 17.41 5.69 10.48
C ILE A 62 16.80 5.65 11.88
N VAL A 63 17.48 4.97 12.80
CA VAL A 63 17.09 4.94 14.22
C VAL A 63 17.85 5.99 15.03
N ALA A 64 17.50 6.12 16.31
CA ALA A 64 18.23 6.97 17.25
C ALA A 64 19.75 6.74 17.15
N ASN A 65 20.53 7.83 17.24
CA ASN A 65 21.98 7.88 17.00
C ASN A 65 22.43 7.83 15.53
N ASN A 66 21.57 8.24 14.59
CA ASN A 66 21.89 8.32 13.15
C ASN A 66 22.39 7.01 12.54
N SER A 67 22.01 5.88 13.13
CA SER A 67 22.37 4.56 12.59
C SER A 67 21.34 4.16 11.55
N THR A 68 21.78 3.94 10.32
CA THR A 68 20.94 3.42 9.23
C THR A 68 20.61 1.95 9.52
N LEU A 69 19.32 1.62 9.52
CA LEU A 69 18.84 0.24 9.53
C LEU A 69 19.21 -0.45 8.22
N GLN A 70 19.21 -1.79 8.26
CA GLN A 70 19.37 -2.57 7.04
C GLN A 70 18.29 -2.19 6.03
N PRO A 71 18.66 -1.89 4.77
CA PRO A 71 17.68 -1.64 3.71
C PRO A 71 16.71 -2.81 3.60
N VAL A 72 15.44 -2.48 3.38
CA VAL A 72 14.40 -3.48 3.11
C VAL A 72 14.00 -3.34 1.65
N GLU A 73 14.23 -4.40 0.89
CA GLU A 73 13.77 -4.51 -0.49
C GLU A 73 12.73 -5.60 -0.61
N GLY A 74 11.78 -5.40 -1.51
CA GLY A 74 10.71 -6.35 -1.75
C GLY A 74 9.88 -6.05 -2.97
N GLY A 75 8.93 -6.95 -3.21
CA GLY A 75 7.92 -6.83 -4.24
C GLY A 75 6.52 -6.96 -3.65
N PHE A 76 5.54 -6.48 -4.40
CA PHE A 76 4.15 -6.68 -4.09
C PHE A 76 3.32 -6.90 -5.35
N THR A 77 2.19 -7.55 -5.17
CA THR A 77 1.07 -7.53 -6.10
C THR A 77 -0.10 -6.86 -5.40
N PHE A 78 -0.90 -6.14 -6.17
CA PHE A 78 -2.14 -5.54 -5.69
C PHE A 78 -3.24 -5.83 -6.69
N ALA A 79 -4.40 -6.23 -6.19
CA ALA A 79 -5.61 -6.43 -6.97
C ALA A 79 -6.77 -5.76 -6.24
N GLY A 80 -7.41 -4.80 -6.89
CA GLY A 80 -8.59 -4.10 -6.38
C GLY A 80 -9.76 -4.27 -7.34
N ASP A 81 -10.88 -4.73 -6.81
CA ASP A 81 -12.20 -4.64 -7.44
C ASP A 81 -13.11 -3.88 -6.47
N TYR A 82 -13.07 -2.55 -6.57
CA TYR A 82 -13.86 -1.67 -5.71
C TYR A 82 -15.36 -1.76 -6.01
N ASN A 83 -15.73 -2.18 -7.22
CA ASN A 83 -17.12 -2.41 -7.59
C ASN A 83 -17.69 -3.63 -6.84
N ALA A 84 -16.90 -4.69 -6.69
CA ALA A 84 -17.27 -5.89 -5.94
C ALA A 84 -16.91 -5.83 -4.45
N GLY A 85 -16.22 -4.78 -4.00
CA GLY A 85 -15.77 -4.64 -2.62
C GLY A 85 -14.73 -5.69 -2.22
N LYS A 86 -13.72 -5.92 -3.08
CA LYS A 86 -12.63 -6.88 -2.84
C LYS A 86 -11.28 -6.25 -3.07
N ILE A 87 -10.36 -6.45 -2.13
CA ILE A 87 -8.96 -6.07 -2.27
C ILE A 87 -8.10 -7.28 -1.89
N ARG A 88 -7.02 -7.48 -2.62
CA ARG A 88 -5.95 -8.40 -2.25
C ARG A 88 -4.61 -7.72 -2.42
N GLN A 89 -3.72 -8.02 -1.48
CA GLN A 89 -2.34 -7.63 -1.56
C GLN A 89 -1.45 -8.83 -1.21
N ASP A 90 -0.48 -9.14 -2.06
CA ASP A 90 0.63 -10.04 -1.72
C ASP A 90 1.92 -9.22 -1.63
N ILE A 91 2.75 -9.56 -0.65
CA ILE A 91 4.00 -8.87 -0.38
C ILE A 91 5.08 -9.90 -0.08
N THR A 92 6.24 -9.70 -0.69
CA THR A 92 7.45 -10.46 -0.36
C THR A 92 8.60 -9.49 -0.15
N TYR A 93 9.35 -9.65 0.93
CA TYR A 93 10.48 -8.78 1.24
C TYR A 93 11.56 -9.52 2.01
N THR A 94 12.79 -9.02 1.92
CA THR A 94 13.95 -9.65 2.57
C THR A 94 14.48 -8.75 3.67
N VAL A 95 14.71 -9.32 4.86
CA VAL A 95 15.39 -8.65 5.99
C VAL A 95 16.43 -9.60 6.52
N ASP A 96 17.69 -9.17 6.62
CA ASP A 96 18.81 -9.97 7.13
C ASP A 96 18.94 -11.35 6.45
N GLY A 97 18.66 -11.40 5.14
CA GLY A 97 18.68 -12.64 4.34
C GLY A 97 17.46 -13.57 4.54
N ALA A 98 16.53 -13.24 5.44
CA ALA A 98 15.28 -13.96 5.63
C ALA A 98 14.18 -13.40 4.72
N VAL A 99 13.59 -14.27 3.91
CA VAL A 99 12.44 -13.94 3.06
C VAL A 99 11.16 -13.99 3.88
N ASN A 100 10.45 -12.88 3.91
CA ASN A 100 9.15 -12.72 4.56
C ASN A 100 8.07 -12.60 3.49
N THR A 101 6.95 -13.29 3.69
CA THR A 101 5.78 -13.22 2.81
C THR A 101 4.54 -12.93 3.62
N TYR A 102 3.71 -12.03 3.11
CA TYR A 102 2.45 -11.63 3.70
C TYR A 102 1.41 -11.49 2.60
N THR A 103 0.24 -12.09 2.82
CA THR A 103 -0.93 -11.87 1.96
C THR A 103 -2.07 -11.34 2.81
N ASN A 104 -2.77 -10.34 2.28
CA ASN A 104 -4.00 -9.82 2.86
C ASN A 104 -5.15 -9.88 1.85
N TRP A 105 -6.34 -10.16 2.36
CA TRP A 105 -7.59 -9.97 1.64
C TRP A 105 -8.55 -9.12 2.47
N ASP A 106 -9.14 -8.12 1.85
CA ASP A 106 -10.22 -7.33 2.44
C ASP A 106 -11.51 -7.53 1.64
N PHE A 107 -12.61 -7.75 2.35
CA PHE A 107 -13.96 -7.91 1.79
C PHE A 107 -14.93 -6.93 2.42
N LYS A 108 -15.61 -6.15 1.57
CA LYS A 108 -16.69 -5.25 1.99
C LYS A 108 -17.93 -6.08 2.32
N ILE A 109 -18.38 -6.01 3.56
CA ILE A 109 -19.60 -6.69 4.01
C ILE A 109 -20.76 -5.71 4.02
N SER A 110 -20.50 -4.46 4.41
CA SER A 110 -21.45 -3.37 4.37
C SER A 110 -20.71 -2.04 4.19
N SER A 111 -21.43 -0.91 4.25
CA SER A 111 -20.83 0.42 4.22
C SER A 111 -19.86 0.70 5.38
N SER A 112 -20.01 0.00 6.51
CA SER A 112 -19.22 0.23 7.72
C SER A 112 -18.48 -1.02 8.21
N ILE A 113 -18.63 -2.16 7.54
CA ILE A 113 -18.02 -3.42 7.97
C ILE A 113 -17.17 -4.00 6.84
N THR A 114 -15.94 -4.32 7.19
CA THR A 114 -14.99 -5.08 6.36
C THR A 114 -14.51 -6.29 7.14
N VAL A 115 -14.30 -7.40 6.44
CA VAL A 115 -13.54 -8.53 6.98
C VAL A 115 -12.18 -8.52 6.32
N SER A 116 -11.13 -8.50 7.16
CA SER A 116 -9.74 -8.57 6.74
C SER A 116 -9.18 -9.93 7.11
N TYR A 117 -8.55 -10.59 6.15
CA TYR A 117 -7.76 -11.81 6.33
C TYR A 117 -6.29 -11.50 6.19
N ASP A 118 -5.47 -12.02 7.09
CA ASP A 118 -4.01 -11.92 7.03
C ASP A 118 -3.41 -13.32 7.05
N LEU A 119 -2.62 -13.64 6.03
CA LEU A 119 -1.83 -14.86 5.95
C LEU A 119 -0.34 -14.49 6.05
N GLN A 120 0.28 -14.93 7.14
CA GLN A 120 1.71 -14.74 7.37
C GLN A 120 2.31 -16.03 7.89
N SER A 121 3.43 -16.45 7.29
CA SER A 121 4.17 -17.66 7.71
C SER A 121 3.27 -18.90 7.84
N GLY A 122 2.33 -19.07 6.90
CA GLY A 122 1.38 -20.18 6.85
C GLY A 122 0.23 -20.11 7.87
N LYS A 123 0.19 -19.09 8.73
CA LYS A 123 -0.90 -18.88 9.69
C LYS A 123 -1.85 -17.82 9.15
N CYS A 124 -3.11 -18.19 9.03
CA CYS A 124 -4.15 -17.28 8.60
C CYS A 124 -4.99 -16.82 9.80
N THR A 125 -5.10 -15.51 9.98
CA THR A 125 -5.99 -14.88 10.94
C THR A 125 -6.99 -14.00 10.21
N CYS A 126 -8.07 -13.65 10.88
CA CYS A 126 -9.01 -12.68 10.35
C CYS A 126 -9.62 -11.84 11.46
N ARG A 127 -10.13 -10.68 11.09
CA ARG A 127 -10.82 -9.75 12.00
C ARG A 127 -11.94 -9.03 11.29
N LYS A 128 -12.90 -8.56 12.08
CA LYS A 128 -13.87 -7.54 11.68
C LYS A 128 -13.23 -6.16 11.83
N VAL A 129 -13.32 -5.35 10.80
CA VAL A 129 -12.88 -3.95 10.78
C VAL A 129 -14.08 -3.05 10.61
N GLN A 130 -14.25 -2.12 11.54
CA GLN A 130 -15.28 -1.07 11.45
C GLN A 130 -14.72 0.12 10.69
N ASP A 131 -15.58 0.77 9.89
CA ASP A 131 -15.31 2.02 9.17
C ASP A 131 -14.05 1.99 8.30
N PHE A 132 -13.88 0.89 7.57
CA PHE A 132 -12.78 0.74 6.63
C PHE A 132 -12.92 1.72 5.46
N ASN A 133 -12.04 2.71 5.42
CA ASN A 133 -12.11 3.88 4.53
C ASN A 133 -11.34 3.71 3.20
N GLN A 134 -11.11 2.47 2.75
CA GLN A 134 -10.31 2.19 1.55
C GLN A 134 -11.14 1.65 0.37
N TRP A 135 -12.48 1.72 0.43
CA TRP A 135 -13.38 1.17 -0.59
C TRP A 135 -13.55 2.02 -1.84
N ASP A 136 -12.95 3.21 -1.85
CA ASP A 136 -12.94 4.09 -3.00
C ASP A 136 -11.59 4.03 -3.69
N ALA A 137 -11.60 4.25 -5.01
CA ALA A 137 -10.38 4.25 -5.82
C ALA A 137 -9.35 5.25 -5.28
N LEU A 138 -8.08 4.87 -5.36
CA LEU A 138 -6.97 5.76 -4.99
C LEU A 138 -6.95 6.94 -5.97
N CYS A 139 -7.13 8.14 -5.44
CA CYS A 139 -7.05 9.39 -6.18
C CYS A 139 -5.87 10.23 -5.70
N LEU A 140 -5.17 10.85 -6.65
CA LEU A 140 -4.07 11.74 -6.34
C LEU A 140 -4.58 13.16 -6.13
N PRO A 141 -4.29 13.77 -4.98
CA PRO A 141 -4.75 15.12 -4.68
C PRO A 141 -4.04 16.13 -5.60
N ASN A 142 -4.77 17.14 -6.06
CA ASN A 142 -4.19 18.32 -6.71
C ASN A 142 -3.55 19.24 -5.68
N SER A 143 -2.45 18.78 -5.10
CA SER A 143 -1.70 19.49 -4.07
C SER A 143 -0.21 19.42 -4.36
N GLY A 144 0.51 20.49 -4.02
CA GLY A 144 1.94 20.64 -4.31
C GLY A 144 2.22 21.15 -5.72
N THR A 145 3.45 20.93 -6.19
CA THR A 145 3.92 21.37 -7.51
C THR A 145 3.67 20.26 -8.53
N VAL A 146 2.85 20.55 -9.53
CA VAL A 146 2.53 19.63 -10.63
C VAL A 146 3.26 20.06 -11.90
N THR A 147 4.13 19.19 -12.41
CA THR A 147 4.89 19.41 -13.64
C THR A 147 4.43 18.41 -14.70
N LYS A 148 4.06 18.92 -15.88
CA LYS A 148 3.76 18.08 -17.05
C LYS A 148 5.05 17.57 -17.68
N ALA A 149 5.03 16.32 -18.11
CA ALA A 149 6.16 15.64 -18.73
C ALA A 149 5.68 14.61 -19.76
N LYS A 150 6.63 13.95 -20.41
CA LYS A 150 6.41 12.78 -21.27
C LYS A 150 7.28 11.63 -20.78
N ILE A 151 6.72 10.42 -20.75
CA ILE A 151 7.46 9.18 -20.52
C ILE A 151 7.26 8.31 -21.76
N GLY A 152 8.29 8.23 -22.61
CA GLY A 152 8.12 7.73 -23.97
C GLY A 152 7.08 8.56 -24.73
N SER A 153 6.03 7.91 -25.24
CA SER A 153 4.90 8.56 -25.93
C SER A 153 3.78 9.04 -24.99
N TYR A 154 3.79 8.61 -23.73
CA TYR A 154 2.68 8.83 -22.79
C TYR A 154 2.74 10.20 -22.12
N ASP A 155 1.56 10.81 -21.93
CA ASP A 155 1.42 11.98 -21.07
C ASP A 155 1.70 11.59 -19.62
N ALA A 156 2.59 12.33 -18.97
CA ALA A 156 3.02 12.06 -17.61
C ALA A 156 2.94 13.32 -16.76
N LEU A 157 2.74 13.12 -15.45
CA LEU A 157 2.79 14.19 -14.46
C LEU A 157 3.78 13.80 -13.37
N LYS A 158 4.57 14.78 -12.94
CA LYS A 158 5.34 14.74 -11.70
C LYS A 158 4.65 15.62 -10.68
N ILE A 159 4.31 15.04 -9.54
CA ILE A 159 3.70 15.74 -8.41
C ILE A 159 4.71 15.74 -7.28
N VAL A 160 5.12 16.91 -6.81
CA VAL A 160 6.02 17.05 -5.65
C VAL A 160 5.29 17.77 -4.54
N ASN A 161 5.22 17.15 -3.37
CA ASN A 161 4.54 17.69 -2.21
C ASN A 161 5.46 17.64 -0.99
N THR A 162 5.51 18.72 -0.21
CA THR A 162 6.31 18.81 1.01
C THR A 162 5.39 19.20 2.15
N GLN A 163 5.26 18.34 3.17
CA GLN A 163 4.43 18.57 4.34
C GLN A 163 5.11 18.04 5.60
N TYR A 164 5.05 18.79 6.69
CA TYR A 164 5.55 18.37 8.00
C TYR A 164 7.00 17.82 8.01
N GLY A 165 7.88 18.38 7.17
CA GLY A 165 9.27 17.93 7.03
C GLY A 165 9.46 16.67 6.18
N ALA A 166 8.38 16.11 5.64
CA ALA A 166 8.40 15.06 4.63
C ALA A 166 8.35 15.67 3.21
N THR A 167 9.05 15.07 2.26
CA THR A 167 8.91 15.37 0.83
C THR A 167 8.55 14.10 0.07
N GLY A 168 7.47 14.17 -0.70
CA GLY A 168 6.96 13.10 -1.54
C GLY A 168 7.00 13.52 -3.01
N THR A 169 7.35 12.58 -3.88
CA THR A 169 7.27 12.70 -5.33
C THR A 169 6.41 11.55 -5.86
N ILE A 170 5.45 11.85 -6.71
CA ILE A 170 4.62 10.87 -7.40
C ILE A 170 4.75 11.12 -8.90
N TRP A 171 5.04 10.05 -9.63
CA TRP A 171 4.97 10.05 -11.09
C TRP A 171 3.75 9.30 -11.54
N THR A 172 3.02 9.90 -12.48
CA THR A 172 1.90 9.24 -13.15
C THR A 172 2.09 9.25 -14.65
N PHE A 173 1.37 8.34 -15.31
CA PHE A 173 1.17 8.42 -16.75
C PHE A 173 -0.27 8.05 -17.11
N ARG A 174 -0.69 8.47 -18.30
CA ARG A 174 -1.97 8.12 -18.89
C ARG A 174 -1.74 7.43 -20.23
N GLU A 175 -2.42 6.30 -20.42
CA GLU A 175 -2.51 5.68 -21.74
C GLU A 175 -3.61 6.35 -22.57
N PRO A 176 -3.47 6.47 -23.91
CA PRO A 176 -4.41 7.20 -24.75
C PRO A 176 -5.87 6.76 -24.64
N GLN A 177 -6.10 5.48 -24.33
CA GLN A 177 -7.43 4.88 -24.19
C GLN A 177 -8.08 5.10 -22.82
N MET A 178 -7.34 5.59 -21.82
CA MET A 178 -7.88 5.79 -20.47
C MET A 178 -8.81 7.01 -20.42
N ALA A 179 -9.81 6.95 -19.56
CA ALA A 179 -10.67 8.10 -19.28
C ALA A 179 -9.86 9.29 -18.73
N ASN A 180 -10.34 10.51 -18.98
CA ASN A 180 -9.61 11.75 -18.69
C ASN A 180 -9.39 12.03 -17.20
N ASP A 181 -10.10 11.33 -16.31
CA ASP A 181 -9.95 11.38 -14.86
C ASP A 181 -9.10 10.23 -14.33
N LYS A 182 -8.64 9.31 -15.19
CA LYS A 182 -7.85 8.14 -14.82
C LYS A 182 -6.38 8.29 -15.17
N CYS A 183 -5.55 7.60 -14.41
CA CYS A 183 -4.11 7.49 -14.62
C CYS A 183 -3.56 6.25 -13.92
N TRP A 184 -2.33 5.91 -14.28
CA TRP A 184 -1.50 4.98 -13.57
C TRP A 184 -0.47 5.72 -12.72
N ILE A 185 -0.15 5.18 -11.56
CA ILE A 185 0.99 5.62 -10.75
C ILE A 185 2.18 4.80 -11.21
N LEU A 186 3.24 5.45 -11.68
CA LEU A 186 4.48 4.79 -12.11
C LEU A 186 5.45 4.61 -10.96
N ASN A 187 5.56 5.64 -10.11
CA ASN A 187 6.53 5.68 -9.05
C ASN A 187 6.05 6.59 -7.92
N THR A 188 6.37 6.21 -6.68
CA THR A 188 6.23 7.05 -5.50
C THR A 188 7.53 7.03 -4.73
N PHE A 189 8.09 8.20 -4.48
CA PHE A 189 9.28 8.38 -3.65
C PHE A 189 8.95 9.30 -2.48
N VAL A 190 9.24 8.86 -1.27
CA VAL A 190 8.99 9.60 -0.04
C VAL A 190 10.28 9.67 0.76
N VAL A 191 10.58 10.87 1.28
CA VAL A 191 11.68 11.10 2.22
C VAL A 191 11.14 11.85 3.42
N VAL A 192 11.44 11.34 4.59
CA VAL A 192 11.27 11.98 5.90
C VAL A 192 12.65 12.06 6.58
N PRO A 193 12.82 12.84 7.66
CA PRO A 193 14.13 12.99 8.30
C PRO A 193 14.79 11.68 8.75
N THR A 194 13.98 10.65 9.01
CA THR A 194 14.42 9.35 9.53
C THR A 194 14.20 8.19 8.57
N ALA A 195 13.69 8.41 7.36
CA ALA A 195 13.46 7.31 6.42
C ALA A 195 13.29 7.80 4.99
N SER A 196 13.56 6.92 4.04
CA SER A 196 13.12 7.06 2.65
C SER A 196 12.48 5.77 2.16
N GLN A 197 11.53 5.91 1.25
CA GLN A 197 10.92 4.79 0.56
C GLN A 197 10.74 5.15 -0.91
N ASP A 198 11.18 4.27 -1.78
CA ASP A 198 10.92 4.31 -3.21
C ASP A 198 10.04 3.12 -3.58
N GLN A 199 9.01 3.33 -4.38
CA GLN A 199 8.13 2.29 -4.90
C GLN A 199 7.92 2.51 -6.39
N THR A 200 8.15 1.47 -7.17
CA THR A 200 7.93 1.49 -8.63
C THR A 200 6.87 0.46 -8.98
N TYR A 201 5.94 0.87 -9.84
CA TYR A 201 4.77 0.09 -10.22
C TYR A 201 4.84 -0.30 -11.70
N TYR A 202 4.40 -1.51 -12.02
CA TYR A 202 4.43 -2.08 -13.36
C TYR A 202 3.34 -3.15 -13.52
N ASP A 203 3.19 -3.69 -14.75
CA ASP A 203 2.14 -4.66 -15.10
C ASP A 203 0.73 -4.22 -14.70
N MET A 204 0.45 -2.92 -14.84
CA MET A 204 -0.84 -2.32 -14.52
C MET A 204 -1.87 -2.66 -15.59
N VAL A 205 -3.03 -3.17 -15.18
CA VAL A 205 -4.13 -3.53 -16.09
C VAL A 205 -5.49 -3.23 -15.47
N GLU A 206 -6.45 -2.74 -16.26
CA GLU A 206 -7.84 -2.46 -15.86
C GLU A 206 -8.71 -3.73 -15.79
N LYS A 207 -8.17 -4.79 -15.19
CA LYS A 207 -8.85 -6.07 -14.99
C LYS A 207 -8.24 -6.81 -13.81
N VAL A 208 -9.04 -7.67 -13.19
CA VAL A 208 -8.59 -8.56 -12.11
C VAL A 208 -9.14 -9.96 -12.37
N ASP A 209 -8.31 -10.98 -12.17
CA ASP A 209 -8.79 -12.37 -12.11
C ASP A 209 -9.52 -12.58 -10.77
N SER A 210 -10.80 -12.95 -10.81
CA SER A 210 -11.60 -13.15 -9.60
C SER A 210 -11.03 -14.22 -8.66
N ASN A 211 -10.26 -15.18 -9.18
CA ASN A 211 -9.67 -16.25 -8.39
C ASN A 211 -8.63 -15.75 -7.40
N VAL A 212 -8.01 -14.58 -7.64
CA VAL A 212 -7.05 -13.99 -6.70
C VAL A 212 -7.72 -13.68 -5.36
N PHE A 213 -9.03 -13.43 -5.33
CA PHE A 213 -9.75 -13.16 -4.09
C PHE A 213 -10.17 -14.42 -3.33
N THR A 214 -9.76 -15.62 -3.77
CA THR A 214 -10.07 -16.85 -3.03
C THR A 214 -9.22 -16.94 -1.77
N VAL A 215 -9.87 -16.91 -0.61
CA VAL A 215 -9.23 -17.13 0.69
C VAL A 215 -8.97 -18.63 0.88
N PRO A 216 -7.75 -19.04 1.30
CA PRO A 216 -7.45 -20.45 1.57
C PRO A 216 -8.39 -21.08 2.59
N SER A 217 -8.71 -22.36 2.43
CA SER A 217 -9.58 -23.11 3.36
C SER A 217 -8.99 -23.27 4.77
N SER A 218 -7.69 -23.03 4.94
CA SER A 218 -7.01 -23.00 6.24
C SER A 218 -7.32 -21.74 7.05
N CYS A 219 -7.91 -20.71 6.43
CA CYS A 219 -8.35 -19.50 7.12
C CYS A 219 -9.66 -19.72 7.87
N PRO A 220 -9.92 -18.96 8.95
CA PRO A 220 -11.22 -18.99 9.62
C PRO A 220 -12.36 -18.61 8.66
N SER A 221 -13.56 -19.15 8.90
CA SER A 221 -14.73 -18.77 8.10
C SER A 221 -15.08 -17.29 8.28
N ILE A 222 -15.70 -16.67 7.27
CA ILE A 222 -16.12 -15.26 7.35
C ILE A 222 -17.04 -14.99 8.55
N ASN A 223 -17.90 -15.96 8.90
CA ASN A 223 -18.79 -15.85 10.06
C ASN A 223 -18.00 -15.84 11.37
N THR A 224 -16.94 -16.63 11.47
CA THR A 224 -16.01 -16.60 12.61
C THR A 224 -15.30 -15.25 12.73
N CYS A 225 -14.98 -14.61 11.61
CA CYS A 225 -14.36 -13.29 11.59
C CYS A 225 -15.34 -12.19 12.02
N LEU A 226 -16.60 -12.30 11.60
CA LEU A 226 -17.67 -11.34 11.92
C LEU A 226 -18.14 -11.38 13.38
N SER A 227 -17.95 -12.51 14.06
CA SER A 227 -18.27 -12.68 15.47
C SER A 227 -17.20 -12.17 16.43
N GLN A 228 -16.06 -11.71 15.92
CA GLN A 228 -14.99 -11.08 16.70
C GLN A 228 -15.26 -9.60 16.96
#